data_AF-A0A7H0IBE8-F1
#
_entry.id   AF-A0A7H0IBE8-F1
#
_cell.length_a   1.000
_cell.length_b   1.000
_cell.length_c   1.000
_cell.angle_alpha   90.00
_cell.angle_beta   90.00
_cell.angle_gamma   90.00
#
_symmetry.space_group_name_H-M   'P 1'
#
loop_
_entity.id
_entity.type
_entity.pdbx_description
1 polymer ?
#
loop_
_entity_poly.entity_id
_entity_poly.type
_entity_poly.pdbx_seq_one_letter_code
_entity_poly.pdbx_strand_id
1 'polypeptide(L)'
;MESQVRGGTRWKRFAVVMVPSVAATACIGVALAQGALAASFSVSGQSFKVTADQLEGYGFTQYGALDSGYTLAGEKVNHPVAVSSFDTATIKNLCQSVVTPNIPIIGSVTLTLTAGNSDDKSQQVSADNLYIDIADLETTGEKGGATFEDIDIGVAAGDTGNPDKGGKGIGMKGGKEQANPYGFAQQAKKATLTGVKQTAWATTAGTFTLPHLKMKLSAGSKECY
;
A
#
# COMPACT_ATOMS: atom_id res chain seq x y z
N MET A 1 -33.04 49.40 -25.80
CA MET A 1 -32.45 49.38 -24.44
C MET A 1 -32.38 47.93 -24.03
N GLU A 2 -31.16 47.37 -23.98
CA GLU A 2 -30.92 45.97 -23.65
C GLU A 2 -31.32 45.66 -22.20
N SER A 3 -32.08 44.59 -22.02
CA SER A 3 -32.50 44.10 -20.71
C SER A 3 -31.32 43.43 -20.00
N GLN A 4 -30.75 44.12 -19.02
CA GLN A 4 -29.81 43.54 -18.06
C GLN A 4 -30.48 42.36 -17.33
N VAL A 5 -30.07 41.13 -17.67
CA VAL A 5 -30.47 39.92 -16.95
C VAL A 5 -29.86 40.00 -15.56
N ARG A 6 -30.68 40.33 -14.54
CA ARG A 6 -30.24 40.29 -13.14
C ARG A 6 -29.99 38.84 -12.74
N GLY A 7 -28.76 38.38 -12.93
CA GLY A 7 -28.25 37.15 -12.35
C GLY A 7 -28.12 37.32 -10.85
N GLY A 8 -28.97 36.65 -10.07
CA GLY A 8 -28.90 36.63 -8.62
C GLY A 8 -29.21 35.24 -8.08
N THR A 9 -28.36 34.74 -7.18
CA THR A 9 -28.59 33.46 -6.52
C THR A 9 -29.81 33.58 -5.61
N ARG A 10 -30.85 32.78 -5.90
CA ARG A 10 -32.00 32.65 -4.99
C ARG A 10 -31.55 31.89 -3.75
N TRP A 11 -31.03 32.61 -2.76
CA TRP A 11 -30.46 32.08 -1.52
C TRP A 11 -31.31 31.02 -0.83
N LYS A 12 -32.65 31.19 -0.80
CA LYS A 12 -33.55 30.16 -0.24
C LYS A 12 -33.53 28.86 -1.05
N ARG A 13 -33.56 28.93 -2.38
CA ARG A 13 -33.51 27.74 -3.25
C ARG A 13 -32.11 27.11 -3.25
N PHE A 14 -31.08 27.95 -3.20
CA PHE A 14 -29.70 27.53 -3.09
C PHE A 14 -29.47 26.77 -1.78
N ALA A 15 -29.95 27.29 -0.64
CA ALA A 15 -29.82 26.62 0.66
C ALA A 15 -30.58 25.29 0.71
N VAL A 16 -31.80 25.21 0.14
CA VAL A 16 -32.58 23.97 0.07
C VAL A 16 -31.86 22.85 -0.70
N VAL A 17 -31.00 23.19 -1.65
CA VAL A 17 -30.22 22.19 -2.41
C VAL A 17 -28.85 21.95 -1.77
N MET A 18 -28.15 23.01 -1.36
CA MET A 18 -26.80 22.91 -0.80
C MET A 18 -26.76 22.21 0.56
N VAL A 19 -27.71 22.48 1.46
CA VAL A 19 -27.67 21.93 2.81
C VAL A 19 -27.82 20.39 2.80
N PRO A 20 -28.78 19.79 2.08
CA PRO A 20 -28.85 18.34 1.94
C PRO A 20 -27.63 17.73 1.25
N SER A 21 -27.10 18.38 0.22
CA SER A 21 -25.91 17.88 -0.48
C SER A 21 -24.67 17.86 0.42
N VAL A 22 -24.41 18.93 1.15
CA VAL A 22 -23.29 19.00 2.11
C VAL A 22 -23.49 18.00 3.25
N ALA A 23 -24.72 17.85 3.76
CA ALA A 23 -25.02 16.86 4.78
C ALA A 23 -24.79 15.43 4.27
N ALA A 24 -25.22 15.10 3.05
CA ALA A 24 -24.98 13.80 2.44
C ALA A 24 -23.48 13.53 2.24
N THR A 25 -22.72 14.51 1.75
CA THR A 25 -21.26 14.39 1.60
C THR A 25 -20.57 14.21 2.96
N ALA A 26 -21.01 14.94 3.99
CA ALA A 26 -20.49 14.78 5.35
C ALA A 26 -20.80 13.39 5.92
N CYS A 27 -22.01 12.88 5.74
CA CYS A 27 -22.38 11.51 6.14
C CYS A 27 -21.52 10.46 5.43
N ILE A 28 -21.27 10.62 4.13
CA ILE A 28 -20.37 9.74 3.38
C ILE A 28 -18.95 9.85 3.93
N GLY A 29 -18.46 11.06 4.20
CA GLY A 29 -17.13 11.30 4.78
C GLY A 29 -16.96 10.64 6.16
N VAL A 30 -17.96 10.74 7.04
CA VAL A 30 -17.94 10.08 8.35
C VAL A 30 -18.02 8.56 8.20
N ALA A 31 -18.86 8.06 7.29
CA ALA A 31 -18.97 6.62 7.02
C ALA A 31 -17.67 6.03 6.42
N LEU A 32 -16.94 6.78 5.60
CA LEU A 32 -15.61 6.42 5.13
C LEU A 32 -14.59 6.44 6.29
N ALA A 33 -14.59 7.50 7.11
CA ALA A 33 -13.66 7.65 8.24
C ALA A 33 -13.87 6.59 9.34
N GLN A 34 -15.12 6.14 9.54
CA GLN A 34 -15.46 5.07 10.47
C GLN A 34 -15.35 3.66 9.85
N GLY A 35 -14.93 3.56 8.58
CA GLY A 35 -14.78 2.27 7.88
C GLY A 35 -16.09 1.57 7.51
N ALA A 36 -17.25 2.21 7.67
CA ALA A 36 -18.57 1.67 7.33
C ALA A 36 -18.80 1.60 5.81
N LEU A 37 -18.14 2.48 5.04
CA LEU A 37 -18.02 2.39 3.59
C LEU A 37 -16.54 2.15 3.27
N ALA A 38 -16.19 0.93 2.87
CA ALA A 38 -14.85 0.68 2.35
C ALA A 38 -14.73 1.35 0.97
N ALA A 39 -13.86 2.34 0.81
CA ALA A 39 -13.32 2.72 -0.49
C ALA A 39 -12.50 1.52 -1.00
N SER A 40 -13.22 0.53 -1.51
CA SER A 40 -12.71 -0.82 -1.64
C SER A 40 -11.79 -0.88 -2.84
N PHE A 41 -10.48 -0.82 -2.60
CA PHE A 41 -9.53 -1.42 -3.51
C PHE A 41 -9.83 -2.92 -3.54
N SER A 42 -10.25 -3.42 -4.69
CA SER A 42 -10.27 -4.86 -4.91
C SER A 42 -8.82 -5.29 -5.04
N VAL A 43 -8.34 -6.11 -4.11
CA VAL A 43 -7.07 -6.80 -4.28
C VAL A 43 -7.19 -7.63 -5.56
N SER A 44 -6.31 -7.35 -6.53
CA SER A 44 -6.24 -8.13 -7.75
C SER A 44 -5.85 -9.55 -7.37
N GLY A 45 -6.43 -10.56 -8.03
CA GLY A 45 -6.10 -11.96 -7.81
C GLY A 45 -4.72 -12.39 -8.27
N GLN A 46 -3.80 -11.44 -8.33
CA GLN A 46 -2.50 -11.59 -8.92
C GLN A 46 -1.49 -11.08 -7.92
N SER A 47 -0.56 -11.95 -7.53
CA SER A 47 0.63 -11.51 -6.85
C SER A 47 1.49 -10.70 -7.82
N PHE A 48 2.26 -9.79 -7.25
CA PHE A 48 3.31 -9.08 -7.96
C PHE A 48 4.63 -9.28 -7.27
N LYS A 49 5.68 -9.32 -8.09
CA LYS A 49 7.06 -9.46 -7.63
C LYS A 49 7.70 -8.09 -7.60
N VAL A 50 8.40 -7.80 -6.52
CA VAL A 50 9.17 -6.57 -6.37
C VAL A 50 10.61 -6.92 -6.02
N THR A 51 11.55 -6.25 -6.67
CA THR A 51 12.93 -6.20 -6.24
C THR A 51 13.34 -4.78 -5.93
N ALA A 52 14.26 -4.64 -4.99
CA ALA A 52 14.93 -3.39 -4.69
C ALA A 52 16.33 -3.67 -4.18
N ASP A 53 17.28 -2.81 -4.54
CA ASP A 53 18.65 -2.94 -4.04
C ASP A 53 18.71 -2.66 -2.54
N GLN A 54 17.92 -1.68 -2.09
CA GLN A 54 17.83 -1.31 -0.68
C GLN A 54 16.44 -0.75 -0.37
N LEU A 55 15.89 -1.16 0.78
CA LEU A 55 14.71 -0.57 1.40
C LEU A 55 15.11 -0.10 2.79
N GLU A 56 15.04 1.21 3.02
CA GLU A 56 15.24 1.83 4.33
C GLU A 56 13.91 2.42 4.80
N GLY A 57 13.38 1.90 5.91
CA GLY A 57 12.10 2.36 6.45
C GLY A 57 12.14 2.65 7.94
N TYR A 58 11.26 3.56 8.38
CA TYR A 58 11.09 3.96 9.77
C TYR A 58 9.71 3.57 10.27
N GLY A 59 9.60 3.35 11.59
CA GLY A 59 8.37 2.91 12.22
C GLY A 59 7.89 1.56 11.67
N PHE A 60 8.83 0.61 11.58
CA PHE A 60 8.56 -0.71 11.04
C PHE A 60 7.62 -1.46 11.97
N THR A 61 6.64 -2.14 11.38
CA THR A 61 5.80 -3.12 12.08
C THR A 61 5.52 -4.29 11.14
N GLN A 62 5.51 -5.51 11.67
CA GLN A 62 5.17 -6.70 10.90
C GLN A 62 4.26 -7.62 11.71
N TYR A 63 3.13 -8.03 11.13
CA TYR A 63 2.18 -8.95 11.74
C TYR A 63 1.54 -9.89 10.71
N GLY A 64 1.04 -11.02 11.17
CA GLY A 64 0.31 -11.96 10.31
C GLY A 64 -1.15 -11.53 10.11
N ALA A 65 -1.63 -11.60 8.87
CA ALA A 65 -3.02 -11.35 8.52
C ALA A 65 -3.50 -12.32 7.44
N LEU A 66 -4.83 -12.41 7.27
CA LEU A 66 -5.44 -12.95 6.06
C LEU A 66 -5.92 -11.78 5.22
N ASP A 67 -5.42 -11.67 3.99
CA ASP A 67 -5.91 -10.70 3.02
C ASP A 67 -7.01 -11.34 2.16
N SER A 68 -8.16 -10.67 2.05
CA SER A 68 -9.32 -11.16 1.30
C SER A 68 -9.32 -10.57 -0.11
N GLY A 69 -9.01 -11.41 -1.11
CA GLY A 69 -8.96 -11.05 -2.52
C GLY A 69 -9.96 -11.83 -3.38
N TYR A 70 -9.75 -11.75 -4.69
CA TYR A 70 -10.49 -12.52 -5.69
C TYR A 70 -9.53 -13.33 -6.56
N THR A 71 -9.94 -14.41 -7.20
CA THR A 71 -9.18 -15.01 -8.30
C THR A 71 -9.38 -14.22 -9.58
N LEU A 72 -8.57 -14.49 -10.62
CA LEU A 72 -8.83 -14.02 -11.98
C LEU A 72 -10.18 -14.51 -12.55
N ALA A 73 -10.77 -15.56 -11.97
CA ALA A 73 -12.10 -16.05 -12.31
C ALA A 73 -13.23 -15.37 -11.49
N GLY A 74 -12.89 -14.44 -10.59
CA GLY A 74 -13.85 -13.69 -9.76
C GLY A 74 -14.30 -14.39 -8.48
N GLU A 75 -13.67 -15.50 -8.10
CA GLU A 75 -13.99 -16.23 -6.86
C GLU A 75 -13.28 -15.58 -5.66
N LYS A 76 -13.93 -15.51 -4.49
CA LYS A 76 -13.28 -14.97 -3.28
C LYS A 76 -12.26 -15.95 -2.72
N VAL A 77 -11.08 -15.46 -2.38
CA VAL A 77 -10.04 -16.27 -1.71
C VAL A 77 -9.38 -15.46 -0.59
N ASN A 78 -8.87 -16.16 0.42
CA ASN A 78 -8.05 -15.56 1.46
C ASN A 78 -6.59 -15.97 1.27
N HIS A 79 -5.69 -15.00 1.26
CA HIS A 79 -4.25 -15.20 1.18
C HIS A 79 -3.64 -14.98 2.57
N PRO A 80 -2.91 -15.96 3.14
CA PRO A 80 -2.10 -15.70 4.32
C PRO A 80 -0.95 -14.77 3.93
N VAL A 81 -0.84 -13.65 4.64
CA VAL A 81 0.16 -12.62 4.38
C VAL A 81 0.83 -12.17 5.66
N ALA A 82 2.10 -11.81 5.56
CA ALA A 82 2.78 -11.00 6.55
C ALA A 82 2.64 -9.54 6.12
N VAL A 83 1.82 -8.78 6.85
CA VAL A 83 1.67 -7.34 6.60
C VAL A 83 2.86 -6.65 7.22
N SER A 84 3.67 -6.00 6.39
CA SER A 84 4.76 -5.12 6.82
C SER A 84 4.35 -3.68 6.62
N SER A 85 4.46 -2.85 7.65
CA SER A 85 4.17 -1.43 7.59
C SER A 85 5.37 -0.58 7.95
N PHE A 86 5.41 0.60 7.34
CA PHE A 86 6.43 1.63 7.54
C PHE A 86 5.74 2.99 7.54
N ASP A 87 6.08 3.84 8.51
CA ASP A 87 5.64 5.23 8.54
C ASP A 87 6.21 5.98 7.33
N THR A 88 7.52 5.88 7.14
CA THR A 88 8.22 6.40 5.96
C THR A 88 9.17 5.34 5.43
N ALA A 89 9.28 5.23 4.11
CA ALA A 89 10.20 4.32 3.45
C ALA A 89 10.87 4.99 2.25
N THR A 90 12.17 4.71 2.09
CA THR A 90 12.96 5.06 0.92
C THR A 90 13.45 3.78 0.25
N ILE A 91 13.20 3.65 -1.05
CA ILE A 91 13.52 2.44 -1.82
C ILE A 91 14.43 2.81 -2.98
N LYS A 92 15.61 2.18 -3.03
CA LYS A 92 16.59 2.32 -4.11
C LYS A 92 16.36 1.27 -5.18
N ASN A 93 16.34 1.72 -6.43
CA ASN A 93 16.27 0.88 -7.63
C ASN A 93 15.10 -0.13 -7.56
N LEU A 94 13.88 0.39 -7.47
CA LEU A 94 12.66 -0.41 -7.44
C LEU A 94 12.41 -1.03 -8.82
N CYS A 95 12.16 -2.33 -8.87
CA CYS A 95 11.54 -3.04 -9.99
C CYS A 95 10.29 -3.75 -9.49
N GLN A 96 9.14 -3.49 -10.08
CA GLN A 96 7.89 -4.19 -9.82
C GLN A 96 7.39 -4.84 -11.11
N SER A 97 7.03 -6.11 -11.05
CA SER A 97 6.46 -6.85 -12.18
C SER A 97 5.19 -7.59 -11.81
N VAL A 98 4.17 -7.48 -12.66
CA VAL A 98 2.93 -8.25 -12.57
C VAL A 98 2.74 -9.03 -13.85
N VAL A 99 2.54 -10.34 -13.74
CA VAL A 99 2.23 -11.21 -14.89
C VAL A 99 0.74 -11.42 -14.96
N THR A 100 0.11 -10.99 -16.04
CA THR A 100 -1.29 -11.29 -16.36
C THR A 100 -1.33 -12.47 -17.33
N PRO A 101 -1.70 -13.69 -16.86
CA PRO A 101 -1.85 -14.84 -17.72
C PRO A 101 -3.17 -14.78 -18.50
N ASN A 102 -3.28 -15.63 -19.53
CA ASN A 102 -4.52 -15.89 -20.26
C ASN A 102 -5.16 -14.66 -20.95
N ILE A 103 -4.33 -13.74 -21.45
CA ILE A 103 -4.81 -12.68 -22.34
C ILE A 103 -5.16 -13.31 -23.69
N PRO A 104 -6.39 -13.15 -24.19
CA PRO A 104 -6.80 -13.69 -25.48
C PRO A 104 -5.81 -13.30 -26.58
N ILE A 105 -5.44 -14.25 -27.45
CA ILE A 105 -4.54 -14.07 -28.61
C ILE A 105 -3.05 -13.91 -28.24
N ILE A 106 -2.71 -13.25 -27.12
CA ILE A 106 -1.33 -12.83 -26.80
C ILE A 106 -0.67 -13.72 -25.74
N GLY A 107 -1.45 -14.53 -25.00
CA GLY A 107 -0.92 -15.42 -23.96
C GLY A 107 -0.69 -14.67 -22.64
N SER A 108 0.52 -14.70 -22.09
CA SER A 108 0.86 -13.92 -20.90
C SER A 108 1.43 -12.55 -21.27
N VAL A 109 1.12 -11.54 -20.48
CA VAL A 109 1.72 -10.21 -20.57
C VAL A 109 2.26 -9.82 -19.20
N THR A 110 3.47 -9.28 -19.19
CA THR A 110 4.08 -8.71 -17.99
C THR A 110 4.07 -7.19 -18.06
N LEU A 111 3.53 -6.58 -17.02
CA LEU A 111 3.69 -5.16 -16.73
C LEU A 111 4.90 -5.00 -15.80
N THR A 112 5.92 -4.27 -16.25
CA THR A 112 7.12 -3.95 -15.46
C THR A 112 7.19 -2.46 -15.20
N LEU A 113 7.41 -2.09 -13.94
CA LEU A 113 7.60 -0.73 -13.46
C LEU A 113 9.00 -0.64 -12.84
N THR A 114 9.79 0.35 -13.21
CA THR A 114 11.07 0.64 -12.55
C THR A 114 11.18 2.10 -12.17
N ALA A 115 11.78 2.39 -11.02
CA ALA A 115 11.92 3.75 -10.50
C ALA A 115 13.07 3.86 -9.50
N GLY A 116 13.52 5.09 -9.23
CA GLY A 116 14.47 5.36 -8.14
C GLY A 116 15.86 4.75 -8.30
N ASN A 117 16.31 4.49 -9.52
CA ASN A 117 17.68 4.07 -9.79
C ASN A 117 18.63 5.29 -9.73
N SER A 118 19.00 5.67 -8.51
CA SER A 118 19.91 6.78 -8.21
C SER A 118 20.60 6.56 -6.86
N ASP A 119 21.84 7.04 -6.73
CA ASP A 119 22.54 7.11 -5.44
C ASP A 119 22.11 8.31 -4.60
N ASP A 120 21.50 9.32 -5.22
CA ASP A 120 20.90 10.45 -4.51
C ASP A 120 19.55 10.03 -3.90
N LYS A 121 19.45 10.07 -2.56
CA LYS A 121 18.22 9.74 -1.80
C LYS A 121 17.02 10.57 -2.24
N SER A 122 17.20 11.81 -2.69
CA SER A 122 16.09 12.65 -3.17
C SER A 122 15.49 12.16 -4.50
N GLN A 123 16.23 11.33 -5.23
CA GLN A 123 15.83 10.73 -6.51
C GLN A 123 15.49 9.24 -6.36
N GLN A 124 15.42 8.73 -5.13
CA GLN A 124 14.94 7.38 -4.81
C GLN A 124 13.42 7.37 -4.60
N VAL A 125 12.81 6.19 -4.66
CA VAL A 125 11.37 6.06 -4.41
C VAL A 125 11.10 6.38 -2.94
N SER A 126 10.09 7.19 -2.66
CA SER A 126 9.67 7.51 -1.29
C SER A 126 8.22 7.09 -1.07
N ALA A 127 7.91 6.61 0.12
CA ALA A 127 6.58 6.20 0.51
C ALA A 127 6.25 6.67 1.92
N ASP A 128 5.03 7.14 2.13
CA ASP A 128 4.49 7.51 3.43
C ASP A 128 3.28 6.63 3.75
N ASN A 129 3.16 6.18 4.99
CA ASN A 129 2.14 5.24 5.47
C ASN A 129 2.04 3.98 4.61
N LEU A 130 3.19 3.32 4.39
CA LEU A 130 3.32 2.16 3.53
C LEU A 130 2.91 0.89 4.26
N TYR A 131 2.04 0.09 3.65
CA TYR A 131 1.64 -1.26 4.04
C TYR A 131 1.88 -2.19 2.85
N ILE A 132 2.55 -3.31 3.09
CA ILE A 132 2.84 -4.33 2.08
C ILE A 132 2.33 -5.68 2.60
N ASP A 133 1.48 -6.32 1.82
CA ASP A 133 0.86 -7.59 2.16
C ASP A 133 1.71 -8.70 1.53
N ILE A 134 2.73 -9.14 2.26
CA ILE A 134 3.81 -9.98 1.76
C ILE A 134 3.44 -11.45 1.87
N ALA A 135 3.60 -12.21 0.78
CA ALA A 135 3.53 -13.66 0.79
C ALA A 135 4.91 -14.30 1.05
N ASP A 136 5.95 -13.69 0.50
CA ASP A 136 7.33 -14.16 0.58
C ASP A 136 8.31 -12.98 0.53
N LEU A 137 9.35 -13.00 1.37
CA LEU A 137 10.40 -11.97 1.43
C LEU A 137 11.76 -12.65 1.60
N GLU A 138 12.67 -12.33 0.69
CA GLU A 138 14.06 -12.76 0.70
C GLU A 138 14.97 -11.53 0.63
N THR A 139 16.10 -11.59 1.34
CA THR A 139 17.18 -10.58 1.26
C THR A 139 18.49 -11.27 0.91
N THR A 140 19.16 -10.83 -0.16
CA THR A 140 20.36 -11.50 -0.69
C THR A 140 21.68 -10.76 -0.45
N GLY A 141 21.69 -9.71 0.38
CA GLY A 141 22.89 -8.92 0.64
C GLY A 141 24.00 -9.70 1.38
N GLU A 142 25.26 -9.57 0.93
CA GLU A 142 26.44 -10.30 1.45
C GLU A 142 26.81 -9.97 2.92
N LYS A 143 26.22 -8.92 3.52
CA LYS A 143 26.39 -8.55 4.93
C LYS A 143 25.07 -8.08 5.52
N GLY A 144 24.42 -8.90 6.35
CA GLY A 144 23.24 -8.47 7.11
C GLY A 144 22.07 -8.04 6.22
N GLY A 145 21.58 -8.96 5.39
CA GLY A 145 20.50 -8.73 4.42
C GLY A 145 19.28 -8.00 4.97
N ALA A 146 19.01 -8.14 6.28
CA ALA A 146 18.07 -7.32 7.03
C ALA A 146 18.70 -6.85 8.35
N THR A 147 18.62 -5.56 8.65
CA THR A 147 19.04 -4.97 9.93
C THR A 147 17.89 -4.17 10.52
N PHE A 148 17.58 -4.42 11.78
CA PHE A 148 16.53 -3.71 12.51
C PHE A 148 17.14 -2.99 13.72
N GLU A 149 16.86 -1.70 13.84
CA GLU A 149 17.27 -0.89 14.98
C GLU A 149 16.13 -0.82 15.99
N ASP A 150 16.43 -1.14 17.25
CA ASP A 150 15.47 -1.11 18.35
C ASP A 150 14.23 -1.98 18.05
N ILE A 151 14.47 -3.27 17.78
CA ILE A 151 13.43 -4.24 17.44
C ILE A 151 12.80 -4.85 18.69
N ASP A 152 11.47 -4.85 18.75
CA ASP A 152 10.69 -5.65 19.68
C ASP A 152 10.03 -6.81 18.91
N ILE A 153 10.07 -8.00 19.50
CA ILE A 153 9.53 -9.22 18.90
C ILE A 153 8.54 -9.83 19.89
N GLY A 154 7.33 -10.12 19.43
CA GLY A 154 6.27 -10.72 20.25
C GLY A 154 5.38 -9.71 20.98
N VAL A 155 5.26 -8.49 20.43
CA VAL A 155 4.27 -7.51 20.89
C VAL A 155 2.90 -7.82 20.30
N ALA A 156 1.84 -7.32 20.92
CA ALA A 156 0.48 -7.44 20.38
C ALA A 156 0.35 -6.55 19.13
N ALA A 157 -0.15 -7.11 18.02
CA ALA A 157 -0.30 -6.39 16.76
C ALA A 157 -1.06 -5.06 16.91
N GLY A 158 -2.11 -5.02 17.74
CA GLY A 158 -2.92 -3.82 17.99
C GLY A 158 -2.20 -2.73 18.80
N ASP A 159 -1.09 -3.04 19.46
CA ASP A 159 -0.35 -2.09 20.28
C ASP A 159 0.81 -1.42 19.51
N THR A 160 1.17 -1.96 18.34
CA THR A 160 2.30 -1.51 17.51
C THR A 160 2.20 -0.05 17.02
N GLY A 161 0.98 0.50 16.96
CA GLY A 161 0.69 1.89 16.62
C GLY A 161 0.36 2.80 17.79
N ASN A 162 0.43 2.30 19.03
CA ASN A 162 0.07 3.07 20.22
C ASN A 162 1.31 3.47 21.03
N PRO A 163 1.74 4.75 20.99
CA PRO A 163 2.91 5.22 21.73
C PRO A 163 2.82 4.97 23.24
N ASP A 164 1.62 5.04 23.83
CA ASP A 164 1.41 4.80 25.27
C ASP A 164 1.68 3.35 25.68
N LYS A 165 1.68 2.43 24.70
CA LYS A 165 1.99 1.02 24.88
C LYS A 165 3.33 0.62 24.26
N GLY A 166 4.17 1.60 23.91
CA GLY A 166 5.47 1.35 23.29
C GLY A 166 5.41 1.05 21.80
N GLY A 167 4.31 1.40 21.12
CA GLY A 167 4.17 1.30 19.68
C GLY A 167 5.19 2.16 18.94
N LYS A 168 5.88 1.57 17.96
CA LYS A 168 6.93 2.22 17.16
C LYS A 168 6.48 2.55 15.74
N GLY A 169 5.39 1.96 15.26
CA GLY A 169 4.90 2.10 13.88
C GLY A 169 3.58 2.86 13.76
N ILE A 170 2.98 2.76 12.58
CA ILE A 170 1.68 3.38 12.25
C ILE A 170 0.47 2.50 12.61
N GLY A 171 0.71 1.36 13.27
CA GLY A 171 -0.31 0.41 13.69
C GLY A 171 -0.75 -0.56 12.59
N MET A 172 -1.88 -1.22 12.84
CA MET A 172 -2.49 -2.15 11.90
C MET A 172 -3.20 -1.36 10.78
N LYS A 173 -3.07 -1.83 9.53
CA LYS A 173 -3.66 -1.24 8.31
C LYS A 173 -5.16 -1.04 8.44
N GLY A 174 -5.84 -2.00 9.09
CA GLY A 174 -7.29 -2.02 9.20
C GLY A 174 -7.97 -2.31 7.85
N GLY A 175 -9.31 -2.28 7.84
CA GLY A 175 -10.09 -2.57 6.63
C GLY A 175 -10.49 -4.04 6.51
N LYS A 176 -10.26 -4.66 5.34
CA LYS A 176 -10.72 -6.04 5.03
C LYS A 176 -9.76 -7.14 5.48
N GLU A 177 -8.52 -6.80 5.84
CA GLU A 177 -7.59 -7.77 6.37
C GLU A 177 -8.12 -8.35 7.69
N GLN A 178 -8.01 -9.67 7.84
CA GLN A 178 -8.36 -10.34 9.10
C GLN A 178 -7.07 -10.55 9.88
N ALA A 179 -6.77 -9.62 10.78
CA ALA A 179 -5.64 -9.70 11.69
C ALA A 179 -6.15 -9.65 13.14
N ASN A 180 -5.55 -10.46 14.01
CA ASN A 180 -5.89 -10.48 15.43
C ASN A 180 -5.10 -9.39 16.16
N PRO A 181 -5.73 -8.39 16.81
CA PRO A 181 -5.03 -7.35 17.56
C PRO A 181 -4.15 -7.88 18.70
N TYR A 182 -4.47 -9.06 19.23
CA TYR A 182 -3.69 -9.73 20.27
C TYR A 182 -2.67 -10.73 19.71
N GLY A 183 -2.57 -10.82 18.38
CA GLY A 183 -1.65 -11.70 17.68
C GLY A 183 -0.20 -11.23 17.78
N PHE A 184 0.71 -12.14 17.44
CA PHE A 184 2.14 -11.86 17.39
C PHE A 184 2.46 -10.78 16.35
N ALA A 185 3.24 -9.80 16.76
CA ALA A 185 3.82 -8.79 15.89
C ALA A 185 5.27 -8.49 16.27
N GLN A 186 5.97 -7.90 15.31
CA GLN A 186 7.30 -7.34 15.45
C GLN A 186 7.22 -5.85 15.14
N GLN A 187 8.04 -5.04 15.79
CA GLN A 187 8.15 -3.62 15.48
C GLN A 187 9.60 -3.16 15.66
N ALA A 188 10.02 -2.16 14.88
CA ALA A 188 11.35 -1.59 15.03
C ALA A 188 11.32 -0.10 14.69
N LYS A 189 12.23 0.67 15.28
CA LYS A 189 12.36 2.09 14.96
C LYS A 189 12.79 2.30 13.51
N LYS A 190 13.74 1.48 13.05
CA LYS A 190 14.26 1.50 11.68
C LYS A 190 14.50 0.07 11.19
N ALA A 191 14.18 -0.18 9.94
CA ALA A 191 14.52 -1.40 9.23
C ALA A 191 15.29 -1.05 7.96
N THR A 192 16.38 -1.76 7.72
CA THR A 192 17.19 -1.63 6.50
C THR A 192 17.34 -3.02 5.88
N LEU A 193 16.75 -3.20 4.71
CA LEU A 193 16.80 -4.44 3.93
C LEU A 193 17.64 -4.19 2.67
N THR A 194 18.47 -5.17 2.30
CA THR A 194 19.35 -5.08 1.11
C THR A 194 19.18 -6.30 0.22
N GLY A 195 19.19 -6.08 -1.09
CA GLY A 195 18.90 -7.13 -2.08
C GLY A 195 17.52 -7.73 -1.87
N VAL A 196 16.50 -6.88 -1.74
CA VAL A 196 15.12 -7.27 -1.44
C VAL A 196 14.53 -7.96 -2.66
N LYS A 197 13.95 -9.14 -2.44
CA LYS A 197 13.04 -9.83 -3.35
C LYS A 197 11.79 -10.16 -2.57
N GLN A 198 10.65 -9.64 -3.01
CA GLN A 198 9.39 -9.87 -2.32
C GLN A 198 8.28 -10.21 -3.31
N THR A 199 7.47 -11.17 -2.91
CA THR A 199 6.19 -11.47 -3.55
C THR A 199 5.10 -10.91 -2.66
N ALA A 200 4.29 -10.00 -3.18
CA ALA A 200 3.21 -9.36 -2.44
C ALA A 200 1.88 -9.49 -3.19
N TRP A 201 0.78 -9.47 -2.44
CA TRP A 201 -0.59 -9.46 -2.98
C TRP A 201 -1.14 -8.05 -3.12
N ALA A 202 -0.77 -7.18 -2.19
CA ALA A 202 -1.17 -5.78 -2.20
C ALA A 202 -0.07 -4.89 -1.61
N THR A 203 -0.07 -3.64 -2.07
CA THR A 203 0.68 -2.56 -1.43
C THR A 203 -0.24 -1.36 -1.35
N THR A 204 -0.28 -0.72 -0.18
CA THR A 204 -1.08 0.47 0.08
C THR A 204 -0.17 1.51 0.70
N ALA A 205 -0.19 2.73 0.20
CA ALA A 205 0.58 3.84 0.76
C ALA A 205 -0.32 5.07 0.81
N GLY A 206 -0.13 5.93 1.82
CA GLY A 206 -0.73 7.26 1.85
C GLY A 206 -0.22 8.12 0.70
N THR A 207 1.09 8.13 0.52
CA THR A 207 1.77 8.76 -0.62
C THR A 207 2.85 7.83 -1.16
N PHE A 208 2.97 7.72 -2.48
CA PHE A 208 4.00 6.91 -3.13
C PHE A 208 4.62 7.68 -4.30
N THR A 209 5.85 8.15 -4.12
CA THR A 209 6.58 8.96 -5.10
C THR A 209 7.59 8.10 -5.83
N LEU A 210 7.49 8.09 -7.16
CA LEU A 210 8.32 7.26 -8.04
C LEU A 210 9.15 8.16 -8.98
N PRO A 211 10.32 8.66 -8.56
CA PRO A 211 11.18 9.41 -9.46
C PRO A 211 11.65 8.56 -10.63
N HIS A 212 11.66 9.16 -11.82
CA HIS A 212 12.10 8.51 -13.06
C HIS A 212 11.35 7.22 -13.39
N LEU A 213 10.05 7.18 -13.07
CA LEU A 213 9.20 6.03 -13.34
C LEU A 213 9.24 5.64 -14.83
N LYS A 214 9.61 4.38 -15.09
CA LYS A 214 9.53 3.74 -16.40
C LYS A 214 8.56 2.59 -16.32
N MET A 215 7.57 2.60 -17.20
CA MET A 215 6.57 1.54 -17.33
C MET A 215 6.73 0.86 -18.68
N LYS A 216 6.70 -0.48 -18.70
CA LYS A 216 6.78 -1.29 -19.91
C LYS A 216 5.77 -2.44 -19.84
N LEU A 217 5.12 -2.72 -20.97
CA LEU A 217 4.40 -3.98 -21.17
C LEU A 217 5.23 -4.87 -22.10
N SER A 218 5.35 -6.15 -21.76
CA SER A 218 6.04 -7.14 -22.57
C SER A 218 5.19 -8.39 -22.71
N ALA A 219 5.16 -8.99 -23.90
CA ALA A 219 4.62 -10.33 -24.07
C ALA A 219 5.52 -11.37 -23.38
N GLY A 220 4.90 -12.39 -22.82
CA GLY A 220 5.54 -13.42 -22.01
C GLY A 220 5.68 -13.05 -20.54
N SER A 221 6.35 -13.94 -19.78
CA SER A 221 6.66 -13.76 -18.36
C SER A 221 8.07 -13.16 -18.22
N LYS A 222 8.15 -11.84 -18.01
CA LYS A 222 9.40 -11.09 -17.81
C LYS A 222 9.43 -10.45 -16.42
N GLU A 223 9.43 -11.30 -15.42
CA GLU A 223 9.42 -10.89 -14.02
C GLU A 223 10.74 -10.23 -13.61
N CYS A 224 10.72 -9.42 -12.55
CA CYS A 224 11.93 -8.78 -12.02
C CYS A 224 12.93 -9.79 -11.43
N TYR A 225 12.50 -11.02 -11.10
CA TYR A 225 13.31 -12.16 -10.67
C TYR A 225 12.58 -13.51 -10.78
#